data_AF-A0AB73NNB6-F1
#
_entry.id   AF-A0AB73NNB6-F1
#
_cell.length_a   1.000
_cell.length_b   1.000
_cell.length_c   1.000
_cell.angle_alpha   90.00
_cell.angle_beta   90.00
_cell.angle_gamma   90.00
#
_symmetry.space_group_name_H-M   'P 1'
#
loop_
_entity.id
_entity.type
_entity.pdbx_description
1 polymer ?
#
loop_
_entity_poly.entity_id
_entity_poly.type
_entity_poly.pdbx_seq_one_letter_code
_entity_poly.pdbx_strand_id
1 'polypeptide(L)'
;MDIIKKILTDDIARINQKEKRDGRLKFNSDFVHKHPYLCLAMLISYFFVLILMYLTPYFGTSYMVAFTVFFVLMSAVLMMEIKPVFKFDDIGILDLRVCYNGEWFFSRALSTQAIDEILNSKDISDDFKTRFKHIISNKGEIDFYDVYDLAYLQKKSIRANEPNQTASLANTSAIRH
;
A
#
# COMPACT_ATOMS: atom_id res chain seq x y z
N MET A 1 9.30 -21.42 -8.77
CA MET A 1 8.93 -20.05 -8.38
C MET A 1 10.21 -19.29 -8.08
N ASP A 2 10.28 -18.01 -8.45
CA ASP A 2 11.36 -17.13 -8.03
C ASP A 2 11.43 -17.08 -6.50
N ILE A 3 12.62 -17.27 -5.94
CA ILE A 3 12.84 -17.32 -4.49
C ILE A 3 12.51 -15.98 -3.84
N ILE A 4 12.77 -14.87 -4.52
CA ILE A 4 12.39 -13.55 -4.04
C ILE A 4 10.86 -13.47 -3.92
N LYS A 5 10.13 -13.82 -4.99
CA LYS A 5 8.65 -13.87 -4.96
C LYS A 5 8.12 -14.74 -3.83
N LYS A 6 8.74 -15.89 -3.56
CA LYS A 6 8.36 -16.77 -2.45
C LYS A 6 8.52 -16.06 -1.10
N ILE A 7 9.69 -15.48 -0.83
CA ILE A 7 9.98 -14.79 0.44
C ILE A 7 9.00 -13.62 0.67
N LEU A 8 8.76 -12.77 -0.34
CA LEU A 8 7.79 -11.68 -0.19
C LEU A 8 6.37 -12.21 0.05
N THR A 9 5.97 -13.28 -0.64
CA THR A 9 4.64 -13.87 -0.47
C THR A 9 4.46 -14.45 0.94
N ASP A 10 5.49 -15.14 1.45
CA ASP A 10 5.47 -15.74 2.79
C ASP A 10 5.44 -14.64 3.89
N ASP A 11 6.15 -13.52 3.68
CA ASP A 11 6.11 -12.38 4.60
C ASP A 11 4.75 -11.67 4.57
N ILE A 12 4.19 -11.46 3.38
CA ILE A 12 2.84 -10.91 3.18
C ILE A 12 1.79 -11.81 3.88
N ALA A 13 1.89 -13.13 3.73
CA ALA A 13 0.99 -14.07 4.39
C ALA A 13 1.06 -13.97 5.91
N ARG A 14 2.27 -13.83 6.46
CA ARG A 14 2.51 -13.62 7.90
C ARG A 14 1.89 -12.32 8.39
N ILE A 15 2.05 -11.22 7.65
CA ILE A 15 1.44 -9.92 7.96
C ILE A 15 -0.08 -10.02 7.93
N ASN A 16 -0.66 -10.61 6.86
CA ASN A 16 -2.10 -10.80 6.73
C ASN A 16 -2.68 -11.59 7.91
N GLN A 17 -2.00 -12.64 8.35
CA GLN A 17 -2.42 -13.45 9.49
C GLN A 17 -2.29 -12.68 10.81
N LYS A 18 -1.15 -12.01 11.05
CA LYS A 18 -0.87 -11.25 12.27
C LYS A 18 -1.85 -10.09 12.45
N GLU A 19 -2.14 -9.36 11.38
CA GLU A 19 -3.05 -8.19 11.39
C GLU A 19 -4.52 -8.58 11.15
N LYS A 20 -4.81 -9.87 10.96
CA LYS A 20 -6.16 -10.41 10.65
C LYS A 20 -6.84 -9.66 9.49
N ARG A 21 -6.09 -9.44 8.42
CA ARG A 21 -6.57 -8.77 7.20
C ARG A 21 -7.46 -9.73 6.44
N ASP A 22 -8.76 -9.45 6.44
CA ASP A 22 -9.80 -10.29 5.83
C ASP A 22 -10.50 -9.59 4.66
N GLY A 23 -10.14 -8.35 4.36
CA GLY A 23 -10.74 -7.55 3.28
C GLY A 23 -12.22 -7.21 3.51
N ARG A 24 -12.75 -7.48 4.70
CA ARG A 24 -14.16 -7.22 5.02
C ARG A 24 -14.33 -5.83 5.61
N LEU A 25 -15.49 -5.25 5.31
CA LEU A 25 -15.98 -4.05 5.95
C LEU A 25 -16.27 -4.35 7.41
N LYS A 26 -15.57 -3.68 8.32
CA LYS A 26 -15.77 -3.79 9.76
C LYS A 26 -16.23 -2.45 10.30
N PHE A 27 -17.26 -2.48 11.14
CA PHE A 27 -17.57 -1.34 11.99
C PHE A 27 -16.56 -1.34 13.12
N ASN A 28 -15.62 -0.39 13.07
CA ASN A 28 -14.61 -0.24 14.10
C ASN A 28 -14.82 1.09 14.81
N SER A 29 -15.05 1.03 16.13
CA SER A 29 -15.14 2.22 16.97
C SER A 29 -13.77 2.82 17.30
N ASP A 30 -12.68 2.27 16.74
CA ASP A 30 -11.33 2.81 16.91
C ASP A 30 -11.24 4.29 16.51
N PHE A 31 -12.01 4.76 15.53
CA PHE A 31 -12.03 6.18 15.17
C PHE A 31 -12.41 7.08 16.36
N VAL A 32 -13.44 6.69 17.13
CA VAL A 32 -13.90 7.44 18.31
C VAL A 32 -12.87 7.40 19.43
N HIS A 33 -12.21 6.26 19.63
CA HIS A 33 -11.23 6.09 20.71
C HIS A 33 -9.88 6.77 20.38
N LYS A 34 -9.46 6.71 19.11
CA LYS A 34 -8.16 7.23 18.65
C LYS A 34 -8.21 8.73 18.38
N HIS A 35 -9.36 9.26 17.97
CA HIS A 35 -9.55 10.67 17.66
C HIS A 35 -10.73 11.29 18.44
N PRO A 36 -10.71 11.26 19.79
CA PRO A 36 -11.84 11.70 20.62
C PRO A 36 -12.15 13.19 20.45
N TYR A 37 -11.12 14.03 20.29
CA TYR A 37 -11.30 15.47 20.07
C TYR A 37 -11.95 15.79 18.73
N LEU A 38 -11.64 15.03 17.69
CA LEU A 38 -12.23 15.21 16.37
C LEU A 38 -13.72 14.82 16.39
N CYS A 39 -14.04 13.71 17.07
CA CYS A 39 -15.41 13.28 17.31
C CYS A 39 -16.20 14.32 18.13
N LEU A 40 -15.59 14.88 19.18
CA LEU A 40 -16.21 15.93 19.99
C LEU A 40 -16.48 17.20 19.17
N ALA A 41 -15.51 17.65 18.37
CA ALA A 41 -15.67 18.81 17.50
C ALA A 41 -16.80 18.61 16.48
N MET A 42 -16.92 17.40 15.92
CA MET A 42 -18.00 17.02 15.03
C MET A 42 -19.37 17.08 15.72
N LEU A 43 -19.49 16.60 16.96
CA LEU A 43 -20.74 16.70 17.73
C LEU A 43 -21.10 18.15 18.08
N ILE A 44 -20.14 18.94 18.56
CA ILE A 44 -20.37 20.35 18.93
C ILE A 44 -20.82 21.14 17.70
N SER A 45 -20.16 20.96 16.56
CA SER A 45 -20.53 21.62 15.31
C SER A 45 -21.92 21.20 14.83
N TYR A 46 -22.25 19.91 14.91
CA TYR A 46 -23.59 19.41 14.59
C TYR A 46 -24.69 20.05 15.46
N PHE A 47 -24.48 20.14 16.79
CA PHE A 47 -25.42 20.82 17.68
C PHE A 47 -25.59 22.29 17.34
N PHE A 48 -24.50 22.99 17.03
CA PHE A 48 -24.55 24.39 16.63
C PHE A 48 -25.36 24.60 15.35
N VAL A 49 -25.18 23.74 14.35
CA VAL A 49 -25.95 23.78 13.10
C VAL A 49 -27.43 23.49 13.35
N LEU A 50 -27.77 22.53 14.22
CA LEU A 50 -29.16 22.29 14.60
C LEU A 50 -29.80 23.52 15.26
N ILE A 51 -29.10 24.18 16.19
CA ILE A 51 -29.62 25.39 16.83
C ILE A 51 -29.88 26.48 15.78
N LEU A 52 -28.96 26.68 14.84
CA LEU A 52 -29.14 27.65 13.76
C LEU A 52 -30.33 27.32 12.86
N MET A 53 -30.49 26.05 12.49
CA MET A 53 -31.64 25.60 11.71
C MET A 53 -32.97 25.79 12.46
N TYR A 54 -32.98 25.64 13.78
CA TYR A 54 -34.18 25.83 14.59
C TYR A 54 -34.57 27.32 14.72
N LEU A 55 -33.57 28.20 14.85
CA LEU A 55 -33.78 29.64 14.95
C LEU A 55 -34.19 30.30 13.62
N THR A 56 -33.99 29.60 12.50
CA THR A 56 -34.25 30.16 11.17
C THR A 56 -35.62 29.71 10.66
N PRO A 57 -36.49 30.63 10.23
CA PRO A 57 -37.87 30.31 9.85
C PRO A 57 -37.99 29.53 8.51
N TYR A 58 -36.89 29.39 7.78
CA TYR A 58 -36.86 28.71 6.48
C TYR A 58 -36.72 27.19 6.58
N PHE A 59 -36.10 26.67 7.64
CA PHE A 59 -35.85 25.24 7.79
C PHE A 59 -36.95 24.59 8.62
N GLY A 60 -37.83 23.85 7.96
CA GLY A 60 -38.83 23.02 8.63
C GLY A 60 -38.22 21.79 9.32
N THR A 61 -39.04 21.11 10.12
CA THR A 61 -38.65 19.89 10.85
C THR A 61 -38.12 18.78 9.94
N SER A 62 -38.63 18.68 8.69
CA SER A 62 -38.16 17.72 7.69
C SER A 62 -36.69 17.90 7.33
N TYR A 63 -36.20 19.14 7.21
CA TYR A 63 -34.81 19.43 6.91
C TYR A 63 -33.90 19.06 8.07
N MET A 64 -34.34 19.28 9.31
CA MET A 64 -33.59 18.86 10.48
C MET A 64 -33.42 17.34 10.51
N VAL A 65 -34.51 16.59 10.29
CA VAL A 65 -34.46 15.12 10.23
C VAL A 65 -33.53 14.66 9.11
N ALA A 66 -33.64 15.24 7.91
CA ALA A 66 -32.78 14.90 6.78
C ALA A 66 -31.29 15.17 7.09
N PHE A 67 -30.98 16.31 7.71
CA PHE A 67 -29.63 16.67 8.11
C PHE A 67 -29.09 15.72 9.18
N THR A 68 -29.88 15.39 10.20
CA THR A 68 -29.52 14.40 11.22
C THR A 68 -29.23 13.03 10.61
N VAL A 69 -30.09 12.56 9.70
CA VAL A 69 -29.89 11.28 9.01
C VAL A 69 -28.60 11.31 8.19
N PHE A 70 -28.35 12.39 7.44
CA PHE A 70 -27.12 12.56 6.68
C PHE A 70 -25.87 12.56 7.58
N PHE A 71 -25.93 13.29 8.69
CA PHE A 71 -24.85 13.34 9.66
C PHE A 71 -24.53 11.96 10.25
N VAL A 72 -25.57 11.21 10.66
CA VAL A 72 -25.40 9.84 11.18
C VAL A 72 -24.83 8.92 10.10
N LEU A 73 -25.29 9.04 8.85
CA LEU A 73 -24.77 8.26 7.74
C LEU A 73 -23.29 8.54 7.49
N MET A 74 -22.90 9.81 7.36
CA MET A 74 -21.49 10.20 7.19
C MET A 74 -20.63 9.76 8.37
N SER A 75 -21.14 9.91 9.60
CA SER A 75 -20.45 9.45 10.81
C SER A 75 -20.26 7.93 10.81
N ALA A 76 -21.28 7.17 10.38
CA ALA A 76 -21.19 5.72 10.24
C ALA A 76 -20.17 5.32 9.17
N VAL A 77 -20.06 6.06 8.07
CA VAL A 77 -19.02 5.85 7.06
C VAL A 77 -17.62 6.04 7.63
N LEU A 78 -17.41 7.08 8.45
CA LEU A 78 -16.12 7.28 9.12
C LEU A 78 -15.77 6.16 10.12
N MET A 79 -16.77 5.50 10.69
CA MET A 79 -16.59 4.33 11.56
C MET A 79 -16.38 3.02 10.79
N MET A 80 -16.55 3.03 9.47
CA MET A 80 -16.27 1.87 8.65
C MET A 80 -14.78 1.80 8.32
N GLU A 81 -14.16 0.69 8.71
CA GLU A 81 -12.76 0.38 8.40
C GLU A 81 -12.71 -0.85 7.48
N ILE A 82 -11.88 -0.80 6.44
CA ILE A 82 -11.62 -1.94 5.55
C ILE A 82 -10.14 -2.26 5.56
N LYS A 83 -9.77 -3.46 6.02
CA LYS A 83 -8.38 -3.94 5.98
C LYS A 83 -8.19 -4.90 4.80
N PRO A 84 -7.84 -4.38 3.59
CA PRO A 84 -7.66 -5.22 2.41
C PRO A 84 -6.53 -6.23 2.63
N VAL A 85 -6.72 -7.44 2.11
CA VAL A 85 -5.72 -8.51 2.14
C VAL A 85 -4.58 -8.12 1.22
N PHE A 86 -3.34 -8.16 1.71
CA PHE A 86 -2.17 -7.91 0.89
C PHE A 86 -1.86 -9.10 0.00
N LYS A 87 -1.44 -8.82 -1.24
CA LYS A 87 -0.99 -9.83 -2.21
C LYS A 87 0.26 -9.34 -2.91
N PHE A 88 1.10 -10.28 -3.34
CA PHE A 88 2.31 -9.97 -4.08
C PHE A 88 2.02 -9.23 -5.39
N ASP A 89 0.95 -9.63 -6.11
CA ASP A 89 0.64 -9.06 -7.42
C ASP A 89 0.08 -7.62 -7.31
N ASP A 90 -0.27 -7.18 -6.09
CA ASP A 90 -0.72 -5.81 -5.81
C ASP A 90 0.44 -4.86 -5.43
N ILE A 91 1.70 -5.34 -5.42
CA ILE A 91 2.87 -4.48 -5.16
C ILE A 91 2.99 -3.45 -6.30
N GLY A 92 2.92 -2.16 -5.95
CA GLY A 92 3.02 -1.05 -6.90
C GLY A 92 1.70 -0.65 -7.58
N ILE A 93 0.58 -1.31 -7.27
CA ILE A 93 -0.75 -0.91 -7.73
C ILE A 93 -1.42 -0.04 -6.65
N LEU A 94 -2.04 1.06 -7.08
CA LEU A 94 -2.78 1.94 -6.18
C LEU A 94 -4.15 1.32 -5.84
N ASP A 95 -4.28 0.71 -4.66
CA ASP A 95 -5.58 0.30 -4.12
C ASP A 95 -6.18 1.43 -3.25
N LEU A 96 -7.27 2.04 -3.72
CA LEU A 96 -7.98 3.11 -3.02
C LEU A 96 -8.50 2.69 -1.64
N ARG A 97 -8.75 1.40 -1.39
CA ARG A 97 -9.17 0.90 -0.07
C ARG A 97 -8.04 0.97 0.96
N VAL A 98 -6.82 0.75 0.51
CA VAL A 98 -5.60 0.86 1.31
C VAL A 98 -5.38 2.34 1.65
N CYS A 99 -5.49 3.21 0.63
CA CYS A 99 -5.40 4.66 0.76
C CYS A 99 -6.47 5.27 1.69
N TYR A 100 -7.71 4.76 1.68
CA TYR A 100 -8.80 5.24 2.55
C TYR A 100 -8.45 5.13 4.04
N ASN A 101 -7.75 4.06 4.44
CA ASN A 101 -7.30 3.86 5.81
C ASN A 101 -5.94 4.52 6.12
N GLY A 102 -5.31 5.17 5.14
CA GLY A 102 -3.99 5.79 5.29
C GLY A 102 -2.83 4.80 5.43
N GLU A 103 -3.06 3.49 5.29
CA GLU A 103 -1.98 2.53 5.13
C GLU A 103 -1.55 2.52 3.67
N TRP A 104 -0.26 2.45 3.39
CA TRP A 104 0.25 2.32 2.02
C TRP A 104 1.04 1.03 1.91
N PHE A 105 0.63 0.16 0.98
CA PHE A 105 1.37 -1.08 0.73
C PHE A 105 2.80 -0.81 0.23
N PHE A 106 2.99 0.34 -0.44
CA PHE A 106 4.26 0.85 -0.91
C PHE A 106 5.29 1.11 0.21
N SER A 107 4.85 1.62 1.36
CA SER A 107 5.73 2.05 2.46
C SER A 107 5.76 1.04 3.62
N ARG A 108 5.44 -0.23 3.35
CA ARG A 108 5.52 -1.28 4.36
C ARG A 108 6.93 -1.87 4.34
N ALA A 109 7.64 -1.70 5.45
CA ALA A 109 8.93 -2.34 5.68
C ALA A 109 8.80 -3.86 5.69
N LEU A 110 9.80 -4.55 5.14
CA LEU A 110 9.94 -6.00 5.27
C LEU A 110 10.19 -6.39 6.73
N SER A 111 9.73 -7.59 7.11
CA SER A 111 10.14 -8.15 8.39
C SER A 111 11.64 -8.46 8.43
N THR A 112 12.24 -8.42 9.61
CA THR A 112 13.64 -8.83 9.81
C THR A 112 13.90 -10.26 9.35
N GLN A 113 12.90 -11.13 9.48
CA GLN A 113 12.96 -12.52 9.04
C GLN A 113 13.07 -12.62 7.51
N ALA A 114 12.30 -11.83 6.77
CA ALA A 114 12.39 -11.79 5.30
C ALA A 114 13.72 -11.17 4.83
N ILE A 115 14.22 -10.14 5.53
CA ILE A 115 15.53 -9.54 5.27
C ILE A 115 16.64 -10.59 5.43
N ASP A 116 16.65 -11.33 6.54
CA ASP A 116 17.65 -12.36 6.80
C ASP A 116 17.57 -13.52 5.81
N GLU A 117 16.36 -13.92 5.40
CA GLU A 117 16.16 -14.97 4.41
C GLU A 117 16.71 -14.56 3.02
N ILE A 118 16.50 -13.31 2.62
CA ILE A 118 17.06 -12.76 1.38
C ILE A 118 18.59 -12.71 1.44
N LEU A 119 19.17 -12.25 2.55
CA LEU A 119 20.62 -12.12 2.69
C LEU A 119 21.34 -13.48 2.75
N ASN A 120 20.74 -14.48 3.39
CA ASN A 120 21.33 -15.81 3.57
C ASN A 120 21.02 -16.79 2.41
N SER A 121 20.06 -16.48 1.55
CA SER A 121 19.72 -17.34 0.41
C SER A 121 20.88 -17.47 -0.58
N LYS A 122 21.27 -18.70 -0.93
CA LYS A 122 22.35 -18.97 -1.91
C LYS A 122 21.93 -18.73 -3.36
N ASP A 123 20.63 -18.71 -3.62
CA ASP A 123 20.09 -18.62 -4.97
C ASP A 123 19.86 -17.16 -5.43
N ILE A 124 20.17 -16.18 -4.58
CA ILE A 124 20.08 -14.75 -4.88
C ILE A 124 21.48 -14.22 -5.17
N SER A 125 21.62 -13.51 -6.30
CA SER A 125 22.89 -12.89 -6.75
C SER A 125 23.49 -11.93 -5.71
N ASP A 126 24.81 -11.94 -5.60
CA ASP A 126 25.55 -11.06 -4.69
C ASP A 126 25.43 -9.57 -5.06
N ASP A 127 25.24 -9.24 -6.35
CA ASP A 127 24.97 -7.85 -6.78
C ASP A 127 23.64 -7.35 -6.20
N PHE A 128 22.60 -8.19 -6.24
CA PHE A 128 21.31 -7.88 -5.64
C PHE A 128 21.44 -7.63 -4.15
N LYS A 129 22.14 -8.52 -3.43
CA LYS A 129 22.35 -8.38 -1.97
C LYS A 129 23.14 -7.13 -1.62
N THR A 130 24.10 -6.74 -2.45
CA THR A 130 24.89 -5.52 -2.25
C THR A 130 24.01 -4.27 -2.37
N ARG A 131 23.20 -4.19 -3.43
CA ARG A 131 22.22 -3.09 -3.61
C ARG A 131 21.17 -3.07 -2.50
N PHE A 132 20.67 -4.23 -2.12
CA PHE A 132 19.72 -4.39 -1.02
C PHE A 132 20.28 -3.86 0.31
N LYS A 133 21.53 -4.21 0.67
CA LYS A 133 22.20 -3.66 1.86
C LYS A 133 22.41 -2.14 1.78
N HIS A 134 22.73 -1.62 0.61
CA HIS A 134 22.92 -0.18 0.41
C HIS A 134 21.62 0.63 0.61
N ILE A 135 20.47 0.08 0.20
CA ILE A 135 19.16 0.70 0.47
C ILE A 135 18.91 0.75 1.99
N ILE A 136 19.13 -0.38 2.68
CA ILE A 136 18.97 -0.46 4.14
C ILE A 136 19.90 0.54 4.86
N SER A 137 21.16 0.65 4.45
CA SER A 137 22.12 1.55 5.11
C SER A 137 21.76 3.03 4.96
N ASN A 138 21.12 3.41 3.85
CA ASN A 138 20.81 4.81 3.55
C ASN A 138 19.42 5.22 4.06
N LYS A 139 18.43 4.34 3.92
CA LYS A 139 17.02 4.62 4.28
C LYS A 139 16.69 4.15 5.70
N GLY A 140 17.48 3.24 6.27
CA GLY A 140 17.25 2.62 7.58
C GLY A 140 16.34 1.39 7.53
N GLU A 141 15.38 1.38 6.61
CA GLU A 141 14.46 0.27 6.34
C GLU A 141 14.33 -0.01 4.83
N ILE A 142 13.81 -1.17 4.50
CA ILE A 142 13.55 -1.57 3.11
C ILE A 142 12.10 -2.01 2.96
N ASP A 143 11.40 -1.42 1.99
CA ASP A 143 9.99 -1.67 1.78
C ASP A 143 9.73 -2.75 0.73
N PHE A 144 8.53 -3.34 0.75
CA PHE A 144 8.13 -4.34 -0.27
C PHE A 144 8.31 -3.82 -1.69
N TYR A 145 8.05 -2.54 -1.91
CA TYR A 145 8.22 -1.92 -3.22
C TYR A 145 9.70 -1.83 -3.65
N ASP A 146 10.60 -1.45 -2.74
CA ASP A 146 12.03 -1.34 -3.04
C ASP A 146 12.60 -2.69 -3.51
N VAL A 147 12.21 -3.78 -2.85
CA VAL A 147 12.61 -5.15 -3.21
C VAL A 147 12.00 -5.57 -4.54
N TYR A 148 10.73 -5.24 -4.76
CA TYR A 148 10.03 -5.54 -6.02
C TYR A 148 10.64 -4.78 -7.21
N ASP A 149 11.01 -3.51 -7.02
CA ASP A 149 11.69 -2.70 -8.03
C ASP A 149 13.05 -3.29 -8.40
N LEU A 150 13.85 -3.62 -7.37
CA LEU A 150 15.19 -4.20 -7.53
C LEU A 150 15.14 -5.55 -8.27
N ALA A 151 14.17 -6.40 -7.94
CA ALA A 151 14.08 -7.76 -8.48
C ALA A 151 13.42 -7.85 -9.87
N TYR A 152 12.38 -7.04 -10.11
CA TYR A 152 11.49 -7.23 -11.26
C TYR A 152 11.48 -6.06 -12.24
N LEU A 153 11.50 -4.80 -11.78
CA LEU A 153 11.42 -3.62 -12.65
C LEU A 153 12.79 -3.31 -13.30
N GLN A 154 13.87 -3.30 -12.52
CA GLN A 154 15.22 -3.07 -13.04
C GLN A 154 15.66 -4.20 -13.99
N LYS A 155 15.33 -5.45 -13.67
CA LYS A 155 15.62 -6.61 -14.53
C LYS A 155 14.82 -6.59 -15.84
N LYS A 156 13.61 -6.00 -15.84
CA LYS A 156 12.79 -5.80 -17.05
C LYS A 156 13.36 -4.67 -17.93
N SER A 157 13.83 -3.58 -17.32
CA SER A 157 14.53 -2.49 -18.03
C SER A 157 15.79 -2.99 -18.75
N ILE A 158 16.60 -3.81 -18.08
CA ILE A 158 17.84 -4.36 -18.66
C ILE A 158 17.51 -5.32 -19.81
N ARG A 159 16.51 -6.21 -19.67
CA ARG A 159 16.10 -7.13 -20.75
C ARG A 159 15.42 -6.44 -21.94
N ALA A 160 14.75 -5.31 -21.71
CA ALA A 160 14.15 -4.52 -22.78
C ALA A 160 15.20 -3.70 -23.57
N ASN A 161 16.36 -3.44 -22.97
CA ASN A 161 17.46 -2.67 -23.54
C ASN A 161 18.61 -3.54 -24.06
N GLU A 162 18.45 -4.86 -24.19
CA GLU A 162 19.39 -5.70 -24.97
C GLU A 162 19.01 -5.61 -26.46
N PRO A 163 19.69 -4.81 -27.31
CA PRO A 163 19.54 -4.95 -28.74
C PRO A 163 20.14 -6.30 -29.14
N ASN A 164 19.44 -7.05 -29.98
CA ASN A 164 19.91 -8.26 -30.67
C ASN A 164 21.36 -8.11 -31.18
N GLN A 165 22.36 -8.45 -30.35
CA GLN A 165 23.74 -8.66 -30.78
C GLN A 165 23.93 -10.15 -31.09
N THR A 166 23.25 -10.62 -32.13
CA THR A 166 23.54 -11.93 -32.76
C THR A 166 23.41 -11.88 -34.28
N ALA A 167 23.65 -10.71 -34.87
CA ALA A 167 23.68 -10.54 -36.32
C ALA A 167 24.73 -9.50 -36.76
N SER A 168 25.99 -9.63 -36.34
CA SER A 168 27.08 -8.84 -36.94
C SER A 168 28.47 -9.47 -36.76
N LEU A 169 28.61 -10.75 -37.10
CA LEU A 169 29.93 -11.39 -37.27
C LEU A 169 30.06 -12.14 -38.61
N ALA A 170 29.21 -11.82 -39.61
CA ALA A 170 29.22 -12.54 -40.90
C ALA A 170 29.77 -11.75 -42.11
N ASN A 171 30.25 -10.51 -41.97
CA ASN A 171 30.69 -9.70 -43.12
C ASN A 171 32.16 -9.26 -43.06
N THR A 172 33.06 -10.14 -42.62
CA THR A 172 34.51 -9.93 -42.77
C THR A 172 35.11 -11.04 -43.63
N SER A 173 34.82 -11.07 -44.94
CA SER A 173 35.64 -11.76 -45.96
C SER A 173 35.04 -11.68 -47.37
N ALA A 174 35.10 -10.50 -47.99
CA ALA A 174 35.17 -10.26 -49.44
C ALA A 174 35.00 -8.75 -49.60
N ILE A 175 36.01 -7.98 -49.98
CA ILE A 175 36.36 -7.75 -51.38
C ILE A 175 37.84 -7.35 -51.41
N ARG A 176 38.66 -8.24 -51.98
CA ARG A 176 39.93 -7.93 -52.62
C ARG A 176 39.69 -8.25 -54.08
N HIS A 177 39.65 -7.24 -54.94
CA HIS A 177 40.13 -7.21 -56.32
C HIS A 177 39.85 -5.84 -56.93
#